data_AF-A0A369JGE5-F1
#
_entry.id   AF-A0A369JGE5-F1
#
_cell.length_a   1.000
_cell.length_b   1.000
_cell.length_c   1.000
_cell.angle_alpha   90.00
_cell.angle_beta   90.00
_cell.angle_gamma   90.00
#
_symmetry.space_group_name_H-M   'P 1'
#
loop_
_entity.id
_entity.type
_entity.pdbx_description
1 polymer ?
#
loop_
_entity_poly.entity_id
_entity_poly.type
_entity_poly.pdbx_seq_one_letter_code
_entity_poly.pdbx_strand_id
1 'polypeptide(L)'
;MHVQFSPIISRVRAISLCCLALVELLWTVLLCVALFCQWGTLYRSERSLMFVMLVTHTLGAIMLLVLLILPFRLWLDAARIMFLLVVHLGTAIAWAYWYPRFECFTQNPDQDGVCRVIIAYVLIASWFLPVLLLVYESGLAAIIWRRRISIEEKSTNGVDEEASMGQAPTSHPETKPVGEAIPESIAYARRTSNLDHFSNVSGNSRHSRSTKKSSIGEETIQTSPAVAARLMKPLSAFHF
;
A
#
# COMPACT_ATOMS: atom_id res chain seq x y z
N MET A 1 -10.86 23.03 2.44
CA MET A 1 -9.48 23.41 2.79
C MET A 1 -8.50 22.73 1.85
N HIS A 2 -7.90 23.47 0.92
CA HIS A 2 -6.76 23.01 0.14
C HIS A 2 -5.49 23.25 0.96
N VAL A 3 -4.96 22.20 1.59
CA VAL A 3 -3.66 22.27 2.24
C VAL A 3 -2.60 22.27 1.14
N GLN A 4 -1.88 23.38 0.97
CA GLN A 4 -0.75 23.41 0.03
C GLN A 4 0.40 22.58 0.61
N PHE A 5 0.55 21.36 0.12
CA PHE A 5 1.68 20.51 0.49
C PHE A 5 2.94 20.98 -0.22
N SER A 6 4.06 21.01 0.50
CA SER A 6 5.37 21.26 -0.10
C SER A 6 5.66 20.17 -1.15
N PRO A 7 6.18 20.52 -2.34
CA PRO A 7 6.48 19.58 -3.42
C PRO A 7 7.51 18.50 -3.03
N ILE A 8 8.23 18.69 -1.93
CA ILE A 8 9.18 17.71 -1.41
C ILE A 8 8.45 16.50 -0.83
N ILE A 9 7.35 16.70 -0.11
CA ILE A 9 6.61 15.62 0.55
C ILE A 9 5.94 14.71 -0.48
N SER A 10 5.38 15.28 -1.54
CA SER A 10 4.78 14.49 -2.62
C SER A 10 5.81 13.62 -3.34
N ARG A 11 7.04 14.13 -3.55
CA ARG A 11 8.14 13.35 -4.14
C ARG A 11 8.59 12.21 -3.24
N VAL A 12 8.83 12.48 -1.95
CA VAL A 12 9.27 11.45 -0.99
C VAL A 12 8.22 10.33 -0.88
N ARG A 13 6.93 10.69 -0.79
CA ARG A 13 5.84 9.72 -0.79
C ARG A 13 5.79 8.90 -2.09
N ALA A 14 5.90 9.54 -3.24
CA ALA A 14 5.85 8.83 -4.52
C ALA A 14 7.00 7.81 -4.62
N ILE A 15 8.20 8.20 -4.17
CA ILE A 15 9.37 7.31 -4.12
C ILE A 15 9.12 6.16 -3.16
N SER A 16 8.65 6.40 -1.94
CA SER A 16 8.41 5.34 -0.95
C SER A 16 7.31 4.37 -1.40
N LEU A 17 6.20 4.87 -1.95
CA LEU A 17 5.13 4.04 -2.49
C LEU A 17 5.59 3.23 -3.71
N CYS A 18 6.44 3.80 -4.57
CA CYS A 18 7.05 3.09 -5.69
C CYS A 18 7.97 1.97 -5.19
N CYS A 19 8.84 2.25 -4.21
CA CYS A 19 9.69 1.22 -3.61
C CYS A 19 8.87 0.11 -2.95
N LEU A 20 7.83 0.44 -2.19
CA LEU A 20 6.92 -0.54 -1.59
C LEU A 20 6.22 -1.40 -2.65
N ALA A 21 5.72 -0.78 -3.73
CA ALA A 21 5.09 -1.49 -4.83
C ALA A 21 6.05 -2.45 -5.55
N LEU A 22 7.30 -2.04 -5.78
CA LEU A 22 8.32 -2.91 -6.39
C LEU A 22 8.68 -4.09 -5.49
N VAL A 23 8.80 -3.86 -4.18
CA VAL A 23 9.07 -4.93 -3.21
C VAL A 23 7.90 -5.91 -3.14
N GLU A 24 6.66 -5.44 -3.07
CA GLU A 24 5.46 -6.31 -3.10
C GLU A 24 5.35 -7.10 -4.40
N LEU A 25 5.64 -6.47 -5.54
CA LEU A 25 5.57 -7.15 -6.84
C LEU A 25 6.64 -8.22 -6.97
N LEU A 26 7.89 -7.91 -6.57
CA LEU A 26 8.97 -8.90 -6.51
C LEU A 26 8.60 -10.06 -5.60
N TRP A 27 8.02 -9.75 -4.43
CA TRP A 27 7.60 -10.76 -3.46
C TRP A 27 6.48 -11.66 -4.00
N THR A 28 5.49 -11.07 -4.67
CA THR A 28 4.39 -11.80 -5.33
C THR A 28 4.93 -12.75 -6.39
N VAL A 29 5.91 -12.32 -7.20
CA VAL A 29 6.55 -13.19 -8.20
C VAL A 29 7.29 -14.35 -7.53
N LEU A 30 8.03 -14.10 -6.44
CA LEU A 30 8.71 -15.15 -5.68
C LEU A 30 7.72 -16.16 -5.09
N LEU A 31 6.59 -15.70 -4.54
CA LEU A 31 5.53 -16.57 -4.02
C LEU A 31 4.88 -17.40 -5.13
N CYS A 32 4.65 -16.82 -6.31
CA CYS A 32 4.16 -17.56 -7.47
C CYS A 32 5.13 -18.70 -7.84
N VAL A 33 6.43 -18.39 -7.97
CA VAL A 33 7.45 -19.41 -8.29
C VAL A 33 7.50 -20.49 -7.22
N ALA A 34 7.50 -20.12 -5.93
CA ALA A 34 7.49 -21.07 -4.83
C ALA A 34 6.26 -21.99 -4.86
N LEU A 35 5.07 -21.42 -5.10
CA LEU A 35 3.82 -22.16 -5.22
C LEU A 35 3.84 -23.13 -6.40
N PHE A 36 4.39 -22.74 -7.55
CA PHE A 36 4.55 -23.64 -8.70
C PHE A 36 5.55 -24.77 -8.43
N CYS A 37 6.69 -24.47 -7.80
CA CYS A 37 7.70 -25.47 -7.46
C CYS A 37 7.18 -26.51 -6.46
N GLN A 38 6.32 -26.11 -5.52
CA GLN A 38 5.82 -26.98 -4.45
C GLN A 38 4.40 -27.52 -4.70
N TRP A 39 3.77 -27.19 -5.83
CA TRP A 39 2.37 -27.53 -6.08
C TRP A 39 2.07 -29.03 -5.97
N GLY A 40 3.01 -29.88 -6.36
CA GLY A 40 2.87 -31.34 -6.30
C GLY A 40 3.04 -31.93 -4.89
N THR A 41 3.79 -31.26 -4.01
CA THR A 41 4.21 -31.80 -2.71
C THR A 41 3.35 -31.30 -1.54
N LEU A 42 2.79 -30.10 -1.65
CA LEU A 42 1.99 -29.49 -0.58
C LEU A 42 0.65 -30.23 -0.35
N TYR A 43 0.22 -30.34 0.91
CA TYR A 43 -1.12 -30.81 1.26
C TYR A 43 -2.20 -29.77 0.92
N ARG A 44 -3.46 -30.21 0.85
CA ARG A 44 -4.59 -29.35 0.47
C ARG A 44 -4.76 -28.12 1.37
N SER A 45 -4.51 -28.26 2.67
CA SER A 45 -4.54 -27.15 3.64
C SER A 45 -3.44 -26.13 3.39
N GLU A 46 -2.23 -26.60 3.12
CA GLU A 46 -1.04 -25.76 2.89
C GLU A 46 -1.17 -24.97 1.60
N ARG A 47 -1.67 -25.63 0.53
CA ARG A 47 -1.99 -24.96 -0.75
C ARG A 47 -2.99 -23.84 -0.56
N SER A 48 -4.03 -24.07 0.23
CA SER A 48 -5.02 -23.03 0.52
C SER A 48 -4.38 -21.86 1.25
N LEU A 49 -3.50 -22.12 2.23
CA LEU A 49 -2.85 -21.06 3.00
C LEU A 49 -1.88 -20.24 2.11
N MET A 50 -1.05 -20.91 1.30
CA MET A 50 -0.18 -20.23 0.34
C MET A 50 -0.98 -19.40 -0.66
N PHE A 51 -2.13 -19.90 -1.10
CA PHE A 51 -3.03 -19.15 -1.98
C PHE A 51 -3.60 -17.90 -1.28
N VAL A 52 -4.02 -18.00 -0.01
CA VAL A 52 -4.46 -16.81 0.76
C VAL A 52 -3.33 -15.80 0.87
N MET A 53 -2.11 -16.25 1.18
CA MET A 53 -0.94 -15.37 1.26
C MET A 53 -0.69 -14.67 -0.08
N LEU A 54 -0.71 -15.42 -1.20
CA LEU A 54 -0.55 -14.88 -2.54
C LEU A 54 -1.64 -13.84 -2.88
N VAL A 55 -2.90 -14.14 -2.57
CA VAL A 55 -4.03 -13.22 -2.78
C VAL A 55 -3.84 -11.94 -1.97
N THR A 56 -3.42 -12.06 -0.71
CA THR A 56 -3.15 -10.89 0.14
C THR A 56 -2.04 -10.01 -0.43
N HIS A 57 -0.91 -10.58 -0.87
CA HIS A 57 0.16 -9.79 -1.50
C HIS A 57 -0.27 -9.18 -2.83
N THR A 58 -1.04 -9.91 -3.64
CA THR A 58 -1.57 -9.39 -4.90
C THR A 58 -2.52 -8.21 -4.67
N LEU A 59 -3.43 -8.32 -3.68
CA LEU A 59 -4.30 -7.22 -3.27
C LEU A 59 -3.49 -6.04 -2.73
N GLY A 60 -2.45 -6.30 -1.92
CA GLY A 60 -1.53 -5.29 -1.42
C GLY A 60 -0.86 -4.51 -2.55
N ALA A 61 -0.32 -5.20 -3.55
CA ALA A 61 0.31 -4.60 -4.73
C ALA A 61 -0.68 -3.73 -5.52
N ILE A 62 -1.90 -4.23 -5.79
CA ILE A 62 -2.96 -3.49 -6.48
C ILE A 62 -3.33 -2.23 -5.69
N MET A 63 -3.51 -2.35 -4.37
CA MET A 63 -3.84 -1.22 -3.51
C MET A 63 -2.72 -0.18 -3.55
N LEU A 64 -1.45 -0.58 -3.45
CA LEU A 64 -0.29 0.31 -3.58
C LEU A 64 -0.26 1.05 -4.93
N LEU A 65 -0.54 0.37 -6.04
CA LEU A 65 -0.67 0.97 -7.37
C LEU A 65 -1.81 2.01 -7.43
N VAL A 66 -2.96 1.66 -6.86
CA VAL A 66 -4.11 2.56 -6.74
C VAL A 66 -3.76 3.79 -5.89
N LEU A 67 -3.05 3.60 -4.78
CA LEU A 67 -2.53 4.64 -3.89
C LEU A 67 -1.49 5.56 -4.56
N LEU A 68 -0.78 5.06 -5.57
CA LEU A 68 0.18 5.83 -6.37
C LEU A 68 -0.53 6.76 -7.36
N ILE A 69 -1.65 6.33 -7.94
CA ILE A 69 -2.39 7.07 -8.98
C ILE A 69 -3.37 8.09 -8.38
N LEU A 70 -4.01 7.76 -7.24
CA LEU A 70 -5.04 8.64 -6.68
C LEU A 70 -4.47 9.93 -6.07
N PRO A 71 -5.23 11.05 -6.17
CA PRO A 71 -4.85 12.29 -5.54
C PRO A 71 -4.78 12.15 -4.02
N PHE A 72 -3.79 12.82 -3.45
CA PHE A 72 -3.42 12.73 -2.04
C PHE A 72 -4.58 13.20 -1.13
N ARG A 73 -5.13 12.29 -0.32
CA ARG A 73 -6.05 12.60 0.78
C ARG A 73 -5.52 11.97 2.06
N LEU A 74 -4.89 12.78 2.92
CA LEU A 74 -4.16 12.33 4.12
C LEU A 74 -4.94 11.34 5.00
N TRP A 75 -6.23 11.63 5.25
CA TRP A 75 -7.11 10.79 6.06
C TRP A 75 -7.43 9.43 5.42
N LEU A 76 -7.73 9.44 4.11
CA LEU A 76 -8.08 8.23 3.39
C LEU A 76 -6.85 7.34 3.17
N ASP A 77 -5.68 7.98 3.01
CA ASP A 77 -4.39 7.32 2.87
C ASP A 77 -4.02 6.54 4.12
N ALA A 78 -4.06 7.20 5.28
CA ALA A 78 -3.79 6.57 6.57
C ALA A 78 -4.72 5.38 6.83
N ALA A 79 -6.03 5.53 6.55
CA ALA A 79 -6.99 4.43 6.72
C ALA A 79 -6.67 3.23 5.81
N ARG A 80 -6.27 3.47 4.55
CA ARG A 80 -5.90 2.41 3.60
C ARG A 80 -4.62 1.70 4.02
N ILE A 81 -3.63 2.44 4.51
CA ILE A 81 -2.35 1.86 4.94
C ILE A 81 -2.52 1.10 6.26
N MET A 82 -3.31 1.61 7.20
CA MET A 82 -3.71 0.86 8.40
C MET A 82 -4.45 -0.43 8.03
N PHE A 83 -5.38 -0.38 7.09
CA PHE A 83 -6.08 -1.58 6.62
C PHE A 83 -5.10 -2.60 6.02
N LEU A 84 -4.20 -2.15 5.13
CA LEU A 84 -3.15 -3.01 4.58
C LEU A 84 -2.30 -3.62 5.68
N LEU A 85 -1.85 -2.82 6.65
CA LEU A 85 -1.05 -3.27 7.77
C LEU A 85 -1.76 -4.34 8.61
N VAL A 86 -3.04 -4.15 8.92
CA VAL A 86 -3.85 -5.15 9.66
C VAL A 86 -3.99 -6.43 8.85
N VAL A 87 -4.21 -6.35 7.54
CA VAL A 87 -4.34 -7.51 6.67
C VAL A 87 -3.00 -8.27 6.60
N HIS A 88 -1.88 -7.61 6.33
CA HIS A 88 -0.56 -8.24 6.26
C HIS A 88 -0.09 -8.78 7.62
N LEU A 89 -0.35 -8.06 8.71
CA LEU A 89 -0.01 -8.52 10.05
C LEU A 89 -0.88 -9.71 10.45
N GLY A 90 -2.18 -9.66 10.14
CA GLY A 90 -3.12 -10.75 10.40
C GLY A 90 -2.74 -12.03 9.64
N THR A 91 -2.36 -11.92 8.37
CA THR A 91 -1.89 -13.08 7.59
C THR A 91 -0.54 -13.60 8.09
N ALA A 92 0.39 -12.73 8.49
CA ALA A 92 1.66 -13.15 9.07
C ALA A 92 1.48 -13.89 10.40
N ILE A 93 0.59 -13.39 11.28
CA ILE A 93 0.25 -14.04 12.56
C ILE A 93 -0.45 -15.37 12.32
N ALA A 94 -1.40 -15.42 11.39
CA ALA A 94 -2.04 -16.68 11.00
C ALA A 94 -0.97 -17.66 10.50
N TRP A 95 -0.11 -17.27 9.56
CA TRP A 95 0.96 -18.13 9.07
C TRP A 95 1.86 -18.66 10.19
N ALA A 96 2.28 -17.79 11.13
CA ALA A 96 3.09 -18.17 12.28
C ALA A 96 2.37 -19.18 13.20
N TYR A 97 1.06 -19.03 13.39
CA TYR A 97 0.26 -19.96 14.19
C TYR A 97 0.10 -21.33 13.53
N TRP A 98 -0.04 -21.38 12.19
CA TRP A 98 -0.17 -22.64 11.45
C TRP A 98 1.18 -23.30 11.12
N TYR A 99 2.28 -22.55 11.11
CA TYR A 99 3.64 -23.03 10.82
C TYR A 99 4.05 -24.34 11.51
N PRO A 100 3.91 -24.52 12.84
CA PRO A 100 4.37 -25.72 13.52
C PRO A 100 3.59 -26.99 13.15
N ARG A 101 2.47 -26.87 12.43
CA ARG A 101 1.69 -28.03 11.96
C ARG A 101 2.11 -28.53 10.57
N PHE A 102 3.04 -27.85 9.91
CA PHE A 102 3.59 -28.31 8.65
C PHE A 102 4.67 -29.36 8.90
N GLU A 103 4.24 -30.63 8.90
CA GLU A 103 5.17 -31.75 8.90
C GLU A 103 5.58 -32.04 7.45
N CYS A 104 6.85 -31.81 7.11
CA CYS A 104 7.41 -32.24 5.83
C CYS A 104 7.50 -33.78 5.87
N PHE A 105 6.47 -34.48 5.39
CA PHE A 105 6.52 -35.91 5.16
C PHE A 105 7.27 -36.17 3.86
N THR A 106 8.60 -36.12 3.88
CA THR A 106 9.39 -36.62 2.75
C THR A 106 10.13 -37.89 3.13
N GLN A 107 10.20 -38.82 2.18
CA GLN A 107 10.82 -40.13 2.36
C GLN A 107 12.36 -40.04 2.36
N ASN A 108 12.92 -38.87 2.01
CA ASN A 108 14.35 -38.64 1.85
C ASN A 108 14.81 -37.52 2.81
N PRO A 109 15.81 -37.78 3.68
CA PRO A 109 16.25 -36.81 4.68
C PRO A 109 16.79 -35.51 4.08
N ASP A 110 17.33 -35.55 2.85
CA ASP A 110 17.86 -34.37 2.17
C ASP A 110 16.75 -33.38 1.72
N GLN A 111 15.53 -33.87 1.47
CA GLN A 111 14.40 -33.05 1.02
C GLN A 111 13.71 -32.33 2.19
N ASP A 112 13.75 -32.91 3.40
CA ASP A 112 13.19 -32.32 4.61
C ASP A 112 13.87 -30.99 4.97
N GLY A 113 15.20 -30.93 4.82
CA GLY A 113 15.97 -29.71 5.08
C GLY A 113 15.55 -28.55 4.19
N VAL A 114 15.40 -28.80 2.88
CA VAL A 114 15.03 -27.77 1.90
C VAL A 114 13.60 -27.28 2.13
N CYS A 115 12.66 -28.20 2.39
CA CYS A 115 11.27 -27.89 2.72
C CYS A 115 11.19 -26.92 3.91
N ARG A 116 11.86 -27.26 5.01
CA ARG A 116 11.83 -26.45 6.25
C ARG A 116 12.46 -25.08 6.05
N VAL A 117 13.55 -25.01 5.28
CA VAL A 117 14.24 -23.75 4.97
C VAL A 117 13.34 -22.84 4.14
N ILE A 118 12.66 -23.35 3.12
CA ILE A 118 11.75 -22.53 2.29
C ILE A 118 10.61 -21.97 3.12
N ILE A 119 9.96 -22.79 3.96
CA ILE A 119 8.86 -22.32 4.81
C ILE A 119 9.36 -21.26 5.80
N ALA A 120 10.55 -21.45 6.37
CA ALA A 120 11.16 -20.46 7.25
C ALA A 120 11.48 -19.14 6.52
N TYR A 121 11.98 -19.19 5.28
CA TYR A 121 12.20 -17.99 4.47
C TYR A 121 10.89 -17.24 4.17
N VAL A 122 9.83 -17.96 3.80
CA VAL A 122 8.50 -17.37 3.58
C VAL A 122 8.00 -16.71 4.86
N LEU A 123 8.17 -17.36 6.01
CA LEU A 123 7.80 -16.79 7.31
C LEU A 123 8.59 -15.50 7.57
N ILE A 124 9.93 -15.53 7.53
CA ILE A 124 10.76 -14.34 7.80
C ILE A 124 10.40 -13.19 6.88
N ALA A 125 10.25 -13.47 5.61
CA ALA A 125 9.96 -12.43 4.63
C ALA A 125 8.52 -11.91 4.68
N SER A 126 7.57 -12.70 5.19
CA SER A 126 6.20 -12.22 5.48
C SER A 126 6.16 -11.08 6.49
N TRP A 127 7.19 -10.97 7.35
CA TRP A 127 7.33 -9.86 8.31
C TRP A 127 7.93 -8.60 7.70
N PHE A 128 8.62 -8.71 6.56
CA PHE A 128 9.32 -7.59 5.95
C PHE A 128 8.35 -6.46 5.57
N LEU A 129 7.20 -6.81 5.00
CA LEU A 129 6.18 -5.86 4.58
C LEU A 129 5.46 -5.16 5.74
N PRO A 130 4.97 -5.87 6.78
CA PRO A 130 4.49 -5.24 8.01
C PRO A 130 5.49 -4.27 8.62
N VAL A 131 6.77 -4.64 8.70
CA VAL A 131 7.83 -3.77 9.25
C VAL A 131 8.03 -2.53 8.39
N LEU A 132 8.09 -2.66 7.06
CA LEU A 132 8.20 -1.52 6.16
C LEU A 132 7.00 -0.57 6.27
N LEU A 133 5.78 -1.11 6.36
CA LEU A 133 4.56 -0.32 6.56
C LEU A 133 4.58 0.40 7.92
N LEU A 134 5.03 -0.26 8.99
CA LEU A 134 5.19 0.36 10.31
C LEU A 134 6.22 1.51 10.29
N VAL A 135 7.35 1.32 9.62
CA VAL A 135 8.37 2.37 9.47
C VAL A 135 7.80 3.55 8.67
N TYR A 136 7.04 3.29 7.61
CA TYR A 136 6.38 4.33 6.84
C TYR A 136 5.34 5.11 7.67
N GLU A 137 4.45 4.41 8.38
CA GLU A 137 3.41 4.99 9.24
C GLU A 137 4.03 5.82 10.38
N SER A 138 5.05 5.28 11.07
CA SER A 138 5.74 6.00 12.13
C SER A 138 6.49 7.23 11.62
N GLY A 139 7.10 7.15 10.43
CA GLY A 139 7.72 8.29 9.76
C GLY A 139 6.69 9.39 9.44
N LEU A 140 5.52 9.01 8.92
CA LEU A 140 4.43 9.95 8.62
C LEU A 140 3.91 10.59 9.92
N ALA A 141 3.67 9.79 10.95
CA ALA A 141 3.24 10.26 12.26
C ALA A 141 4.24 11.24 12.88
N ALA A 142 5.55 10.93 12.80
CA ALA A 142 6.62 11.79 13.29
C ALA A 142 6.67 13.14 12.56
N ILE A 143 6.47 13.15 11.23
CA ILE A 143 6.43 14.39 10.44
C ILE A 143 5.23 15.25 10.83
N ILE A 144 4.05 14.64 11.00
CA ILE A 144 2.82 15.35 11.42
C ILE A 144 3.00 15.90 12.83
N TRP A 145 3.54 15.10 13.74
CA TRP A 145 3.82 15.49 15.12
C TRP A 145 4.75 16.69 15.19
N ARG A 146 5.89 16.65 14.50
CA ARG A 146 6.84 17.78 14.44
C ARG A 146 6.21 19.05 13.89
N ARG A 147 5.38 18.94 12.84
CA ARG A 147 4.67 20.11 12.28
C ARG A 147 3.69 20.74 13.27
N ARG A 148 2.99 19.93 14.07
CA ARG A 148 2.07 20.46 15.09
C ARG A 148 2.83 21.27 16.14
N ILE A 149 3.95 20.74 16.63
CA ILE A 149 4.79 21.44 17.62
C ILE A 149 5.31 22.77 17.07
N SER A 150 5.82 22.81 15.83
CA SER A 150 6.33 24.06 15.25
C SER A 150 5.26 25.14 15.03
N ILE A 151 3.99 24.75 14.88
CA ILE A 151 2.87 25.71 14.76
C ILE A 151 2.53 26.29 16.13
N GLU A 152 2.53 25.46 17.17
CA GLU A 152 2.24 25.87 18.55
C GLU A 152 3.27 26.87 19.07
N GLU A 153 4.57 26.60 18.84
CA GLU A 153 5.67 27.49 19.25
C GLU A 153 5.57 28.89 18.60
N LYS A 154 5.16 28.95 17.32
CA LYS A 154 4.95 30.22 16.63
C LYS A 154 3.74 30.99 17.16
N SER A 155 2.73 30.29 17.66
CA SER A 155 1.54 30.92 18.25
C SER A 155 1.84 31.55 19.61
N THR A 156 2.70 30.92 20.42
CA THR A 156 3.08 31.46 21.74
C THR A 156 3.95 32.70 21.61
N ASN A 157 4.97 32.66 20.74
CA ASN A 157 5.91 33.79 20.61
C ASN A 157 5.27 35.05 19.98
N GLY A 158 4.19 34.90 19.20
CA GLY A 158 3.50 36.02 18.56
C GLY A 158 2.62 36.87 19.49
N VAL A 159 2.19 36.34 20.64
CA VAL A 159 1.27 37.05 21.55
C VAL A 159 2.02 38.07 22.42
N ASP A 160 3.29 37.83 22.74
CA ASP A 160 4.07 38.72 23.60
C ASP A 160 4.64 39.94 22.86
N GLU A 161 4.82 39.86 21.53
CA GLU A 161 5.29 41.00 20.71
C GLU A 161 4.20 42.06 20.49
N GLU A 162 2.92 41.69 20.47
CA GLU A 162 1.81 42.65 20.27
C GLU A 162 1.51 43.48 21.52
N ALA A 163 1.86 43.01 22.72
CA ALA A 163 1.65 43.73 23.97
C ALA A 163 2.68 44.87 24.21
N SER A 164 3.79 44.91 23.47
CA SER A 164 4.87 45.89 23.70
C SER A 164 4.84 47.12 22.78
N MET A 165 3.91 47.22 21.82
CA MET A 165 3.84 48.36 20.88
C MET A 165 2.64 49.30 21.12
N GLY A 166 1.95 49.13 22.25
CA GLY A 166 0.78 49.93 22.66
C GLY A 166 1.08 50.96 23.74
N GLN A 167 2.03 51.88 23.53
CA GLN A 167 2.08 53.12 24.31
C GLN A 167 2.58 54.30 23.45
N ALA A 168 1.66 54.83 22.63
CA ALA A 168 1.74 56.17 22.10
C ALA A 168 0.53 56.98 22.62
N PRO A 169 0.71 58.26 23.04
CA PRO A 169 -0.32 59.00 23.75
C PRO A 169 -1.48 59.42 22.85
N THR A 170 -2.67 59.28 23.40
CA THR A 170 -3.94 59.85 22.97
C THR A 170 -3.87 61.37 22.81
N SER A 171 -4.21 61.88 21.62
CA SER A 171 -4.76 63.23 21.49
C SER A 171 -5.82 63.32 20.38
N HIS A 172 -7.06 63.10 20.81
CA HIS A 172 -8.30 63.79 20.45
C HIS A 172 -8.89 63.73 19.00
N PRO A 173 -10.23 63.86 18.88
CA PRO A 173 -11.03 63.46 17.73
C PRO A 173 -11.44 64.66 16.87
N GLU A 174 -11.76 64.39 15.60
CA GLU A 174 -12.73 65.22 14.90
C GLU A 174 -13.61 64.39 13.94
N THR A 175 -14.90 64.48 14.23
CA THR A 175 -16.08 64.02 13.49
C THR A 175 -16.20 64.58 12.08
N LYS A 176 -16.68 63.77 11.11
CA LYS A 176 -18.00 63.91 10.42
C LYS A 176 -18.17 62.95 9.21
N PRO A 177 -19.41 62.77 8.68
CA PRO A 177 -19.91 61.45 8.28
C PRO A 177 -20.47 61.36 6.84
N VAL A 178 -20.99 60.15 6.53
CA VAL A 178 -22.03 59.78 5.53
C VAL A 178 -21.65 59.78 4.04
N GLY A 179 -21.95 58.63 3.41
CA GLY A 179 -22.12 58.39 1.98
C GLY A 179 -21.19 57.25 1.49
N GLU A 180 -21.58 56.27 0.69
CA GLU A 180 -22.83 55.92 0.03
C GLU A 180 -22.59 54.57 -0.68
N ALA A 181 -23.61 53.73 -0.72
CA ALA A 181 -23.91 52.66 -1.69
C ALA A 181 -22.84 51.69 -2.25
N ILE A 182 -23.16 50.40 -2.08
CA ILE A 182 -22.72 49.20 -2.82
C ILE A 182 -23.14 49.31 -4.31
N PRO A 183 -22.36 48.78 -5.28
CA PRO A 183 -22.79 47.52 -5.89
C PRO A 183 -21.68 46.48 -6.11
N GLU A 184 -22.04 45.26 -5.73
CA GLU A 184 -21.72 43.98 -6.36
C GLU A 184 -21.49 44.07 -7.88
N SER A 185 -20.32 43.66 -8.37
CA SER A 185 -20.17 42.80 -9.57
C SER A 185 -18.70 42.65 -10.02
N ILE A 186 -18.27 41.39 -10.09
CA ILE A 186 -17.37 40.83 -11.11
C ILE A 186 -15.93 41.37 -11.13
N ALA A 187 -15.06 40.74 -10.33
CA ALA A 187 -13.64 40.61 -10.63
C ALA A 187 -13.12 39.19 -10.37
N TYR A 188 -13.92 38.18 -10.80
CA TYR A 188 -13.44 36.81 -10.98
C TYR A 188 -13.19 36.58 -12.46
N ALA A 189 -12.12 37.19 -12.98
CA ALA A 189 -11.59 36.84 -14.27
C ALA A 189 -10.07 37.08 -14.29
N ARG A 190 -9.36 36.04 -14.73
CA ARG A 190 -8.11 36.13 -15.49
C ARG A 190 -6.80 36.28 -14.68
N ARG A 191 -6.33 35.15 -14.16
CA ARG A 191 -4.90 34.80 -14.29
C ARG A 191 -4.70 33.28 -14.46
N THR A 192 -5.29 32.75 -15.53
CA THR A 192 -4.80 31.56 -16.24
C THR A 192 -3.97 32.05 -17.42
N SER A 193 -2.66 32.21 -17.22
CA SER A 193 -1.71 32.47 -18.31
C SER A 193 -0.32 32.01 -17.87
N ASN A 194 -0.07 30.72 -18.05
CA ASN A 194 1.24 30.17 -18.43
C ASN A 194 1.06 28.69 -18.74
N LEU A 195 0.33 28.44 -19.82
CA LEU A 195 0.55 27.30 -20.69
C LEU A 195 1.41 27.81 -21.86
N ASP A 196 2.25 26.92 -22.39
CA ASP A 196 2.88 26.99 -23.71
C ASP A 196 4.26 27.66 -23.83
N HIS A 197 5.29 26.90 -23.46
CA HIS A 197 6.53 26.89 -24.26
C HIS A 197 7.32 25.59 -24.09
N PHE A 198 6.86 24.44 -24.63
CA PHE A 198 7.75 23.33 -25.00
C PHE A 198 7.05 22.36 -25.97
N SER A 199 6.91 22.82 -27.20
CA SER A 199 6.75 21.96 -28.37
C SER A 199 8.01 22.11 -29.23
N ASN A 200 8.78 21.02 -29.35
CA ASN A 200 9.52 20.62 -30.56
C ASN A 200 10.54 19.53 -30.22
N VAL A 201 10.10 18.27 -30.20
CA VAL A 201 10.95 17.16 -30.63
C VAL A 201 10.13 16.31 -31.58
N SER A 202 10.34 16.59 -32.86
CA SER A 202 9.94 15.78 -34.00
C SER A 202 10.70 14.45 -33.92
N GLY A 203 9.98 13.34 -33.82
CA GLY A 203 10.54 12.00 -33.70
C GLY A 203 9.61 10.96 -34.30
N ASN A 204 9.11 11.23 -35.50
CA ASN A 204 8.30 10.28 -36.27
C ASN A 204 9.22 9.25 -36.93
N SER A 205 9.57 8.17 -36.22
CA SER A 205 10.20 7.00 -36.81
C SER A 205 9.24 5.81 -36.82
N ARG A 206 8.83 5.49 -38.04
CA ARG A 206 8.33 4.21 -38.54
C ARG A 206 8.90 3.01 -37.77
N HIS A 207 8.06 2.03 -37.43
CA HIS A 207 8.22 0.70 -38.03
C HIS A 207 7.03 -0.25 -37.79
N SER A 208 6.62 -0.83 -38.91
CA SER A 208 5.71 -1.96 -39.10
C SER A 208 6.15 -3.25 -38.39
N ARG A 209 5.18 -4.00 -37.87
CA ARG A 209 5.10 -5.48 -37.78
C ARG A 209 3.67 -5.77 -37.31
N SER A 210 2.71 -6.28 -38.10
CA SER A 210 2.67 -7.44 -39.00
C SER A 210 3.37 -8.67 -38.44
N THR A 211 2.58 -9.58 -37.86
CA THR A 211 2.55 -11.04 -38.09
C THR A 211 1.62 -11.69 -37.03
N LYS A 212 0.50 -12.33 -37.44
CA LYS A 212 0.36 -13.80 -37.69
C LYS A 212 -0.24 -14.50 -36.45
N LYS A 213 -1.56 -14.68 -36.35
CA LYS A 213 -2.40 -15.79 -36.88
C LYS A 213 -1.90 -17.21 -36.52
N SER A 214 -2.60 -17.83 -35.56
CA SER A 214 -2.73 -19.28 -35.24
C SER A 214 -3.86 -19.30 -34.17
N SER A 215 -5.10 -19.78 -34.33
CA SER A 215 -5.72 -20.99 -34.89
C SER A 215 -5.23 -22.32 -34.31
N ILE A 216 -6.19 -23.16 -33.91
CA ILE A 216 -6.14 -24.61 -33.60
C ILE A 216 -5.78 -24.89 -32.12
N GLY A 217 -6.50 -25.67 -31.31
CA GLY A 217 -7.75 -26.47 -31.42
C GLY A 217 -8.25 -26.67 -29.96
N GLU A 218 -9.53 -26.72 -29.63
CA GLU A 218 -10.49 -27.80 -29.84
C GLU A 218 -9.96 -29.20 -29.48
N GLU A 219 -10.11 -29.60 -28.21
CA GLU A 219 -10.24 -31.00 -27.79
C GLU A 219 -11.12 -31.13 -26.53
N THR A 220 -12.39 -31.42 -26.79
CA THR A 220 -13.17 -32.57 -26.30
C THR A 220 -12.86 -33.17 -24.91
N ILE A 221 -13.79 -32.93 -23.98
CA ILE A 221 -14.49 -33.91 -23.12
C ILE A 221 -13.70 -35.13 -22.62
N GLN A 222 -13.52 -35.23 -21.30
CA GLN A 222 -13.71 -36.52 -20.62
C GLN A 222 -14.32 -36.38 -19.22
N THR A 223 -15.56 -36.83 -19.15
CA THR A 223 -16.42 -37.00 -17.98
C THR A 223 -16.14 -38.34 -17.27
N SER A 224 -16.31 -38.34 -15.94
CA SER A 224 -16.62 -39.48 -15.04
C SER A 224 -15.50 -40.43 -14.60
N PRO A 225 -15.65 -41.22 -13.49
CA PRO A 225 -16.74 -41.28 -12.50
C PRO A 225 -16.28 -41.28 -11.01
N ALA A 226 -17.27 -41.22 -10.13
CA ALA A 226 -17.21 -41.46 -8.69
C ALA A 226 -16.60 -42.83 -8.33
N VAL A 227 -15.71 -42.88 -7.32
CA VAL A 227 -15.36 -44.15 -6.64
C VAL A 227 -15.09 -43.93 -5.13
N ALA A 228 -15.96 -44.59 -4.37
CA ALA A 228 -15.77 -45.23 -3.06
C ALA A 228 -15.47 -44.40 -1.81
N ALA A 229 -16.52 -44.26 -1.02
CA ALA A 229 -16.46 -44.34 0.44
C ALA A 229 -15.62 -45.56 0.90
N ARG A 230 -14.65 -45.31 1.78
CA ARG A 230 -14.06 -46.32 2.67
C ARG A 230 -14.14 -45.78 4.10
N LEU A 231 -15.18 -46.17 4.81
CA LEU A 231 -15.17 -47.22 5.84
C LEU A 231 -14.39 -46.80 7.09
N MET A 232 -15.15 -46.38 8.11
CA MET A 232 -14.73 -46.18 9.49
C MET A 232 -13.94 -47.39 10.02
N LYS A 233 -12.88 -47.13 10.80
CA LYS A 233 -12.39 -48.08 11.82
C LYS A 233 -12.66 -47.49 13.20
N PRO A 234 -13.33 -48.23 14.11
CA PRO A 234 -13.55 -47.81 15.48
C PRO A 234 -12.33 -48.09 16.38
N LEU A 235 -12.15 -47.17 17.34
CA LEU A 235 -11.59 -47.27 18.70
C LEU A 235 -10.68 -48.45 19.06
N SER A 236 -9.49 -48.13 19.58
CA SER A 236 -8.84 -48.90 20.63
C SER A 236 -8.70 -48.04 21.88
N ALA A 237 -9.50 -48.36 22.89
CA ALA A 237 -9.32 -47.92 24.26
C ALA A 237 -7.98 -48.42 24.79
N PHE A 238 -7.16 -47.54 25.35
CA PHE A 238 -6.05 -47.92 26.22
C PHE A 238 -6.34 -47.39 27.62
N HIS A 239 -6.74 -48.34 28.48
CA HIS A 239 -6.58 -48.29 29.92
C HIS A 239 -5.09 -48.47 30.23
N PHE A 240 -4.51 -47.57 31.01
CA PHE A 240 -3.54 -47.88 32.08
C PHE A 240 -3.57 -46.75 33.09
#